data_AF-A0A4R1YA63-F1
#
_entry.id   AF-A0A4R1YA63-F1
#
_cell.length_a   1.000
_cell.length_b   1.000
_cell.length_c   1.000
_cell.angle_alpha   90.00
_cell.angle_beta   90.00
_cell.angle_gamma   90.00
#
_symmetry.space_group_name_H-M   'P 1'
#
loop_
_entity.id
_entity.type
_entity.pdbx_description
1 polymer ?
#
loop_
_entity_poly.entity_id
_entity_poly.type
_entity_poly.pdbx_seq_one_letter_code
_entity_poly.pdbx_strand_id
1 'polypeptide(L)'
;MQLRLLSTLLLAASLTACGTVQSLYKKQPAADVVPATKIEQAASTLSPLQQIFKLQPDLSQALNSVSIQQVFNQVESPTAAQITVVQSGLMDDSVSAIRTIYQFKQQNDQWSLAKTDKSYQCARGSNSKAFQTKLCP
;
A
#
# COMPACT_ATOMS: atom_id res chain seq x y z
N MET A 1 70.25 8.93 -16.66
CA MET A 1 69.32 7.81 -16.35
C MET A 1 68.37 8.31 -15.28
N GLN A 2 67.30 9.01 -15.66
CA GLN A 2 65.89 8.53 -15.64
C GLN A 2 65.49 7.87 -14.31
N LEU A 3 64.35 8.12 -13.64
CA LEU A 3 63.14 8.94 -13.77
C LEU A 3 62.21 8.35 -12.70
N ARG A 4 61.59 9.10 -11.74
CA ARG A 4 60.25 8.85 -11.09
C ARG A 4 59.89 10.08 -10.24
N LEU A 5 58.97 10.97 -10.64
CA LEU A 5 57.49 10.90 -10.71
C LEU A 5 56.77 10.98 -9.34
N LEU A 6 56.03 12.09 -9.19
CA LEU A 6 54.68 12.29 -8.63
C LEU A 6 54.24 11.47 -7.41
N SER A 7 53.68 12.15 -6.39
CA SER A 7 52.23 12.40 -6.34
C SER A 7 51.81 12.92 -4.96
N THR A 8 50.99 13.96 -4.98
CA THR A 8 50.26 14.57 -3.86
C THR A 8 49.30 13.58 -3.19
N LEU A 9 49.25 13.58 -1.85
CA LEU A 9 48.13 13.03 -1.08
C LEU A 9 47.42 14.15 -0.32
N LEU A 10 46.33 14.65 -0.92
CA LEU A 10 45.22 15.26 -0.18
C LEU A 10 44.36 14.12 0.38
N LEU A 11 44.24 14.01 1.71
CA LEU A 11 43.12 13.28 2.33
C LEU A 11 42.02 14.29 2.68
N ALA A 12 41.02 14.36 1.81
CA ALA A 12 39.70 14.90 2.17
C ALA A 12 38.87 13.74 2.75
N ALA A 13 38.72 13.72 4.08
CA ALA A 13 37.74 12.85 4.74
C ALA A 13 36.44 13.63 4.93
N SER A 14 35.61 13.68 3.89
CA SER A 14 34.22 14.10 4.01
C SER A 14 33.45 12.99 4.73
N LEU A 15 33.21 13.17 6.02
CA LEU A 15 32.31 12.31 6.79
C LEU A 15 30.88 12.53 6.29
N THR A 16 30.38 11.47 5.67
CA THR A 16 29.06 11.27 5.12
C THR A 16 27.99 11.54 6.17
N ALA A 17 27.03 12.42 5.85
CA ALA A 17 25.83 12.63 6.63
C ALA A 17 25.03 11.33 6.74
N CYS A 18 24.97 10.75 7.94
CA CYS A 18 24.05 9.68 8.25
C CYS A 18 22.66 10.31 8.44
N GLY A 19 21.84 10.31 7.38
CA GLY A 19 20.46 10.77 7.45
C GLY A 19 19.64 9.86 8.37
N THR A 20 19.47 10.27 9.62
CA THR A 20 18.58 9.61 10.57
C THR A 20 17.14 9.74 10.09
N VAL A 21 16.51 8.58 9.87
CA VAL A 21 15.07 8.40 9.66
C VAL A 21 14.32 8.80 10.94
N GLN A 22 14.16 10.11 11.18
CA GLN A 22 13.44 10.66 12.33
C GLN A 22 12.15 11.39 11.93
N SER A 23 11.70 11.28 10.68
CA SER A 23 10.54 12.03 10.17
C SER A 23 9.26 11.21 9.98
N LEU A 24 8.98 10.22 10.85
CA LEU A 24 7.67 9.53 10.87
C LEU A 24 6.75 9.95 12.02
N TYR A 25 7.22 10.80 12.94
CA TYR A 25 6.40 11.30 14.04
C TYR A 25 6.54 12.81 14.19
N LYS A 26 5.88 13.58 13.30
CA LYS A 26 5.46 14.94 13.69
C LYS A 26 4.23 14.80 14.58
N LYS A 27 4.42 15.13 15.85
CA LYS A 27 3.36 15.31 16.84
C LYS A 27 2.42 16.42 16.36
N GLN A 28 1.22 16.05 15.91
CA GLN A 28 0.15 16.99 15.59
C GLN A 28 -0.24 17.75 16.87
N PRO A 29 -0.29 19.09 16.90
CA PRO A 29 -0.84 19.81 18.03
C PRO A 29 -2.35 19.57 18.14
N ALA A 30 -2.84 19.64 19.38
CA ALA A 30 -4.22 19.35 19.75
C ALA A 30 -5.23 20.33 19.11
N ALA A 31 -6.26 19.73 18.49
CA ALA A 31 -7.59 20.22 18.15
C ALA A 31 -7.91 21.72 18.25
N ASP A 32 -8.17 22.34 17.09
CA ASP A 32 -9.16 23.41 16.99
C ASP A 32 -10.56 22.78 16.88
N VAL A 33 -11.43 23.11 17.83
CA VAL A 33 -12.82 22.66 17.89
C VAL A 33 -13.61 23.32 16.77
N VAL A 34 -13.83 22.60 15.67
CA VAL A 34 -14.83 22.97 14.66
C VAL A 34 -16.21 22.58 15.21
N PRO A 35 -17.19 23.50 15.31
CA PRO A 35 -18.52 23.17 15.81
C PRO A 35 -19.21 22.19 14.85
N ALA A 36 -19.82 21.16 15.43
CA ALA A 36 -20.49 20.08 14.72
C ALA A 36 -21.61 20.62 13.81
N THR A 37 -21.32 20.69 12.51
CA THR A 37 -22.35 20.86 11.48
C THR A 37 -23.17 19.58 11.42
N LYS A 38 -24.50 19.74 11.57
CA LYS A 38 -25.53 18.71 11.40
C LYS A 38 -25.25 17.87 10.16
N ILE A 39 -24.76 16.64 10.37
CA ILE A 39 -24.58 15.67 9.30
C ILE A 39 -25.99 15.22 8.91
N GLU A 40 -26.51 15.75 7.81
CA GLU A 40 -27.63 15.12 7.14
C GLU A 40 -27.27 13.65 6.91
N GLN A 41 -28.11 12.75 7.42
CA GLN A 41 -28.01 11.32 7.16
C GLN A 41 -28.23 11.08 5.66
N ALA A 42 -27.18 11.27 4.87
CA ALA A 42 -27.11 10.73 3.53
C ALA A 42 -27.17 9.20 3.66
N ALA A 43 -28.11 8.57 2.96
CA ALA A 43 -28.26 7.12 2.89
C ALA A 43 -26.87 6.49 2.72
N SER A 44 -26.44 5.67 3.69
CA SER A 44 -25.04 5.23 3.78
C SER A 44 -24.71 4.18 2.71
N THR A 45 -24.49 4.63 1.48
CA THR A 45 -23.85 3.83 0.42
C THR A 45 -22.35 3.91 0.62
N LEU A 46 -21.80 2.88 1.25
CA LEU A 46 -20.36 2.79 1.53
C LEU A 46 -19.55 2.92 0.24
N SER A 47 -18.50 3.74 0.27
CA SER A 47 -17.54 3.80 -0.83
C SER A 47 -16.84 2.44 -1.02
N PRO A 48 -16.28 2.15 -2.21
CA PRO A 48 -15.56 0.91 -2.46
C PRO A 48 -14.51 0.61 -1.38
N LEU A 49 -13.69 1.59 -0.99
CA LEU A 49 -12.65 1.40 0.01
C LEU A 49 -13.22 1.15 1.42
N GLN A 50 -14.30 1.83 1.79
CA GLN A 50 -14.98 1.56 3.07
C GLN A 50 -15.54 0.14 3.13
N GLN A 51 -16.05 -0.38 2.00
CA GLN A 51 -16.50 -1.77 1.93
C GLN A 51 -15.34 -2.75 2.15
N ILE A 52 -14.14 -2.46 1.61
CA ILE A 52 -12.95 -3.31 1.84
C ILE A 52 -12.57 -3.39 3.32
N PHE A 53 -12.56 -2.27 4.04
CA PHE A 53 -12.27 -2.31 5.48
C PHE A 53 -13.32 -3.07 6.30
N LYS A 54 -14.57 -3.13 5.84
CA LYS A 54 -15.60 -4.00 6.44
C LYS A 54 -15.39 -5.48 6.10
N LEU A 55 -14.98 -5.78 4.86
CA LEU A 55 -14.74 -7.16 4.39
C LEU A 55 -13.47 -7.77 4.97
N GLN A 56 -12.45 -6.94 5.24
CA GLN A 56 -11.16 -7.36 5.79
C GLN A 56 -10.79 -6.46 6.97
N PRO A 57 -11.40 -6.68 8.15
CA PRO A 57 -11.10 -5.88 9.34
C PRO A 57 -9.62 -5.95 9.73
N ASP A 58 -8.95 -7.05 9.41
CA ASP A 58 -7.54 -7.28 9.72
C ASP A 58 -6.59 -6.33 8.97
N LEU A 59 -7.03 -5.69 7.87
CA LEU A 59 -6.21 -4.67 7.18
C LEU A 59 -5.95 -3.44 8.05
N SER A 60 -6.75 -3.23 9.10
CA SER A 60 -6.54 -2.15 10.07
C SER A 60 -5.66 -2.56 11.25
N GLN A 61 -5.27 -3.83 11.33
CA GLN A 61 -4.41 -4.36 12.39
C GLN A 61 -2.94 -4.31 11.98
N ALA A 62 -2.04 -4.16 12.94
CA ALA A 62 -0.59 -4.05 12.72
C ALA A 62 0.10 -5.43 12.60
N LEU A 63 -0.48 -6.37 11.86
CA LEU A 63 0.01 -7.76 11.77
C LEU A 63 0.93 -8.00 10.57
N ASN A 64 0.79 -7.20 9.52
CA ASN A 64 1.50 -7.39 8.25
C ASN A 64 1.62 -6.06 7.50
N SER A 65 2.50 -6.03 6.49
CA SER A 65 2.62 -4.86 5.62
C SER A 65 1.51 -4.87 4.59
N VAL A 66 0.72 -3.79 4.53
CA VAL A 66 -0.43 -3.66 3.63
C VAL A 66 -0.23 -2.48 2.67
N SER A 67 -0.40 -2.74 1.38
CA SER A 67 -0.51 -1.72 0.33
C SER A 67 -1.91 -1.77 -0.28
N ILE A 68 -2.61 -0.64 -0.26
CA ILE A 68 -3.94 -0.50 -0.86
C ILE A 68 -3.86 0.54 -1.98
N GLN A 69 -4.23 0.14 -3.19
CA GLN A 69 -4.34 1.02 -4.33
C GLN A 69 -5.78 1.03 -4.84
N GLN A 70 -6.38 2.22 -4.91
CA GLN A 70 -7.68 2.43 -5.51
C GLN A 70 -7.54 3.18 -6.84
N VAL A 71 -8.24 2.70 -7.86
CA VAL A 71 -8.33 3.34 -9.17
C VAL A 71 -9.80 3.40 -9.58
N PHE A 72 -10.23 4.55 -10.09
CA PHE A 72 -11.54 4.72 -10.71
C PHE A 72 -11.40 4.75 -12.23
N ASN A 73 -12.47 4.40 -12.94
CA ASN A 73 -12.48 4.44 -14.41
C ASN A 73 -12.53 5.88 -14.98
N GLN A 74 -13.00 6.85 -14.20
CA GLN A 74 -13.10 8.26 -14.58
C GLN A 74 -13.05 9.14 -13.34
N VAL A 75 -12.71 10.42 -13.52
CA VAL A 75 -12.56 11.39 -12.43
C VAL A 75 -13.91 11.97 -12.00
N GLU A 76 -14.75 12.33 -12.97
CA GLU A 76 -16.08 12.87 -12.73
C GLU A 76 -17.11 11.74 -12.78
N SER A 77 -17.92 11.59 -11.73
CA SER A 77 -18.99 10.58 -11.65
C SER A 77 -18.52 9.13 -11.97
N PRO A 78 -17.57 8.58 -11.20
CA PRO A 78 -17.04 7.23 -11.44
C PRO A 78 -18.15 6.17 -11.42
N THR A 79 -18.06 5.19 -12.32
CA THR A 79 -19.04 4.09 -12.43
C THR A 79 -18.45 2.72 -12.15
N ALA A 80 -17.12 2.62 -12.15
CA ALA A 80 -16.38 1.44 -11.79
C ALA A 80 -15.14 1.81 -10.96
N ALA A 81 -14.80 0.94 -10.01
CA ALA A 81 -13.60 1.08 -9.20
C ALA A 81 -12.87 -0.25 -9.11
N GLN A 82 -11.55 -0.21 -9.08
CA GLN A 82 -10.72 -1.34 -8.73
C GLN A 82 -9.91 -1.01 -7.49
N ILE A 83 -9.94 -1.90 -6.51
CA ILE A 83 -9.09 -1.82 -5.33
C ILE A 83 -8.17 -3.03 -5.31
N THR A 84 -6.87 -2.77 -5.32
CA THR A 84 -5.85 -3.80 -5.18
C THR A 84 -5.27 -3.73 -3.77
N VAL A 85 -5.41 -4.82 -3.03
CA VAL A 85 -4.84 -5.00 -1.69
C VAL A 85 -3.70 -5.99 -1.79
N VAL A 86 -2.49 -5.57 -1.43
CA VAL A 86 -1.31 -6.43 -1.32
C VAL A 86 -0.90 -6.53 0.14
N GLN A 87 -0.77 -7.76 0.63
CA GLN A 87 -0.39 -8.09 2.00
C GLN A 87 0.91 -8.88 1.96
N SER A 88 1.95 -8.41 2.66
CA SER A 88 3.27 -9.05 2.74
C SER A 88 3.79 -9.09 4.18
N GLY A 89 4.88 -9.83 4.42
CA GLY A 89 5.35 -10.09 5.79
C GLY A 89 4.39 -11.02 6.53
N LEU A 90 3.88 -12.03 5.82
CA LEU A 90 2.96 -13.04 6.34
C LEU A 90 3.73 -14.02 7.23
N MET A 91 3.01 -14.68 8.16
CA MET A 91 3.58 -15.77 8.97
C MET A 91 3.80 -17.07 8.16
N ASP A 92 3.15 -17.18 6.99
CA ASP A 92 3.31 -18.32 6.08
C ASP A 92 4.69 -18.26 5.39
N ASP A 93 5.46 -19.35 5.50
CA ASP A 93 6.80 -19.46 4.94
C ASP A 93 6.81 -19.90 3.46
N SER A 94 5.65 -20.28 2.93
CA SER A 94 5.46 -20.67 1.53
C SER A 94 5.01 -19.49 0.66
N VAL A 95 4.31 -18.52 1.25
CA VAL A 95 3.74 -17.35 0.57
C VAL A 95 4.38 -16.06 1.08
N SER A 96 5.06 -15.33 0.20
CA SER A 96 5.69 -14.05 0.55
C SER A 96 4.70 -12.88 0.54
N ALA A 97 3.70 -12.92 -0.34
CA ALA A 97 2.64 -11.92 -0.40
C ALA A 97 1.32 -12.47 -0.99
N ILE A 98 0.21 -11.90 -0.55
CA ILE A 98 -1.14 -12.14 -1.09
C ILE A 98 -1.61 -10.86 -1.76
N ARG A 99 -2.08 -10.96 -3.00
CA ARG A 99 -2.75 -9.88 -3.71
C ARG A 99 -4.21 -10.23 -3.94
N THR A 100 -5.09 -9.36 -3.47
CA THR A 100 -6.53 -9.44 -3.70
C THR A 100 -6.97 -8.22 -4.49
N ILE A 101 -7.64 -8.45 -5.63
CA ILE A 101 -8.18 -7.41 -6.51
C ILE A 101 -9.69 -7.45 -6.38
N TYR A 102 -10.27 -6.33 -5.95
CA TYR A 102 -11.71 -6.12 -5.84
C TYR A 102 -12.16 -5.19 -6.95
N GLN A 103 -13.22 -5.55 -7.64
CA GLN A 103 -13.83 -4.74 -8.69
C GLN A 103 -15.24 -4.37 -8.27
N PHE A 104 -15.54 -3.08 -8.28
CA PHE A 104 -16.83 -2.52 -7.91
C PHE A 104 -17.51 -1.87 -9.11
N LYS A 105 -18.85 -1.86 -9.07
CA LYS A 105 -19.70 -1.10 -9.99
C LYS A 105 -20.62 -0.18 -9.20
N GLN A 106 -20.84 1.02 -9.70
CA GLN A 106 -21.83 1.96 -9.18
C GLN A 106 -23.11 1.86 -10.01
N GLN A 107 -24.25 1.65 -9.35
CA GLN A 107 -25.58 1.67 -9.96
C GLN A 107 -26.53 2.39 -9.00
N ASN A 108 -27.32 3.34 -9.51
CA ASN A 108 -28.26 4.13 -8.70
C ASN A 108 -27.60 4.75 -7.45
N ASP A 109 -26.40 5.31 -7.63
CA ASP A 109 -25.59 5.90 -6.56
C ASP A 109 -25.19 4.94 -5.43
N GLN A 110 -25.23 3.63 -5.71
CA GLN A 110 -24.81 2.58 -4.79
C GLN A 110 -23.64 1.79 -5.38
N TRP A 111 -22.56 1.67 -4.60
CA TRP A 111 -21.43 0.82 -4.95
C TRP A 111 -21.69 -0.63 -4.54
N SER A 112 -21.49 -1.56 -5.45
CA SER A 112 -21.56 -2.99 -5.19
C SER A 112 -20.30 -3.72 -5.66
N LEU A 113 -19.88 -4.72 -4.90
CA LEU A 113 -18.76 -5.58 -5.27
C LEU A 113 -19.18 -6.52 -6.41
N ALA A 114 -18.53 -6.39 -7.56
CA ALA A 114 -18.81 -7.17 -8.76
C ALA A 114 -17.90 -8.40 -8.89
N LYS A 115 -16.62 -8.29 -8.49
CA LYS A 115 -15.65 -9.38 -8.60
C LYS A 115 -14.56 -9.30 -7.54
N THR A 116 -14.05 -10.46 -7.14
CA THR A 116 -12.83 -10.59 -6.31
C THR A 116 -11.90 -11.61 -6.94
N ASP A 117 -10.65 -11.24 -7.18
CA ASP A 117 -9.59 -12.12 -7.66
C ASP A 117 -8.47 -12.19 -6.62
N LYS A 118 -8.05 -13.40 -6.24
CA LYS A 118 -6.94 -13.62 -5.30
C LYS A 118 -5.78 -14.31 -6.00
N SER A 119 -4.57 -13.85 -5.70
CA SER A 119 -3.31 -14.39 -6.23
C SER A 119 -2.22 -14.34 -5.17
N TYR A 120 -1.21 -15.19 -5.33
CA TYR A 120 -0.15 -15.42 -4.35
C TYR A 120 1.21 -15.19 -5.01
N GLN A 121 2.10 -14.54 -4.28
CA GLN A 121 3.52 -14.52 -4.59
C GLN A 121 4.21 -15.53 -3.69
N CYS A 122 4.89 -16.51 -4.27
CA CYS A 122 5.54 -17.56 -3.49
C CYS A 122 6.85 -17.08 -2.89
N ALA A 123 7.19 -17.59 -1.71
CA ALA A 123 8.48 -17.33 -1.07
C ALA A 123 9.62 -18.13 -1.73
N ARG A 124 9.29 -19.30 -2.29
CA ARG A 124 10.23 -20.25 -2.88
C ARG A 124 9.82 -20.64 -4.31
N GLY A 125 10.71 -21.32 -5.02
CA GLY A 125 10.47 -21.83 -6.37
C GLY A 125 10.76 -20.82 -7.49
N SER A 126 10.61 -21.28 -8.73
CA SER A 126 10.98 -20.56 -9.95
C SER A 126 10.14 -19.29 -10.20
N ASN A 127 8.91 -19.22 -9.67
CA ASN A 127 7.97 -18.11 -9.89
C ASN A 127 7.86 -17.15 -8.68
N SER A 128 8.86 -17.09 -7.80
CA SER A 128 8.83 -16.26 -6.57
C SER A 128 8.70 -14.74 -6.78
N LYS A 129 8.86 -14.25 -8.01
CA LYS A 129 8.76 -12.82 -8.35
C LYS A 129 7.38 -12.38 -8.83
N ALA A 130 6.56 -13.31 -9.31
CA ALA A 130 5.27 -13.01 -9.91
C ALA A 130 4.12 -13.46 -9.01
N PHE A 131 2.98 -12.79 -9.15
CA PHE A 131 1.74 -13.27 -8.57
C PHE A 131 1.12 -14.34 -9.47
N GLN A 132 0.73 -15.46 -8.86
CA GLN A 132 0.10 -16.59 -9.53
C GLN A 132 -1.15 -17.08 -8.77
N THR A 133 -2.05 -17.75 -9.46
CA THR A 133 -3.23 -18.39 -8.84
C THR A 133 -2.97 -19.84 -8.44
N LYS A 134 -1.87 -20.43 -8.95
CA LYS A 134 -1.42 -21.77 -8.57
C LYS A 134 -0.90 -21.76 -7.14
N LEU A 135 -1.08 -22.88 -6.43
CA LEU A 135 -0.54 -23.08 -5.10
C LEU A 135 0.98 -22.90 -5.11
N CYS A 136 1.48 -22.30 -4.04
CA CYS A 136 2.92 -22.22 -3.82
C CYS A 136 3.46 -23.61 -3.46
N PRO A 137 4.64 -23.98 -4.01
CA PRO A 137 5.28 -25.25 -3.72
C PRO A 137 5.85 -25.30 -2.30
#